data_AF-A0A4R4RJA4-F1
#
_entry.id   AF-A0A4R4RJA4-F1
#
_cell.length_a   1.000
_cell.length_b   1.000
_cell.length_c   1.000
_cell.angle_alpha   90.00
_cell.angle_beta   90.00
_cell.angle_gamma   90.00
#
_symmetry.space_group_name_H-M   'P 1'
#
loop_
_entity.id
_entity.type
_entity.pdbx_description
1 polymer ?
#
loop_
_entity_poly.entity_id
_entity_poly.type
_entity_poly.pdbx_seq_one_letter_code
_entity_poly.pdbx_strand_id
1 'polypeptide(L)'
;MRHREWLAGLVATLTACTAADADPGDAASPAGEQRYTGTFTVLENAEHGPQLCPGGALSSLPPQCGGPDIVNWNWDDVDHETARGVSWGDYTLTGTFDGTAFTLTEPAGPPAPPGPGDERPDLDVLLDTPCPAPSGGWVLLDAPTASTEALDAVVRYAETLPGYGGLWVDRSVEQPPGAPPSAAAAAAILNVAFTGDLAASEADLREVWGGALCVTPARHPHSRLEEIQAELGGEFGIFSAGISEPENLVEVEALVDDGLQERLDDTYGPGTVRVTAALRPVPPDDAPTIYTGTFTVIESPRGVPHACSMVMQSYPPGCGGGFELRGWSWDDVEGEESSRGVTWGEYRIRGTWDGTALTLTAPPEPPPPPGPPEDLSQRFDTSCPTPPGGWAIVDGALTHAADFDRAYAYALAEPGYVDSWLDQDVPPEDRSATAPAEVVVNVRFTGDLATHEAALRSLYGGAICVSPAERSEQEMEAIAAEIAADHGALAWTVESPANAAWIQVIVDDGLQERLDEQYGPGVVRVEALLEPAD
;
A
#
# COMPACT_ATOMS: atom_id res chain seq x y z
N MET A 1 23.63 96.55 -14.55
CA MET A 1 22.47 96.92 -13.72
C MET A 1 21.56 95.69 -13.69
N ARG A 2 21.64 94.88 -12.61
CA ARG A 2 20.58 94.59 -11.60
C ARG A 2 19.29 94.05 -12.26
N HIS A 3 18.74 92.86 -11.97
CA HIS A 3 18.50 92.10 -10.72
C HIS A 3 18.49 90.58 -11.08
N ARG A 4 19.12 89.61 -10.37
CA ARG A 4 18.83 88.98 -9.05
C ARG A 4 17.38 88.49 -8.92
N GLU A 5 17.18 87.16 -8.78
CA GLU A 5 16.21 86.36 -7.98
C GLU A 5 16.24 84.91 -8.54
N TRP A 6 16.11 83.78 -7.85
CA TRP A 6 16.34 83.32 -6.47
C TRP A 6 16.24 81.78 -6.55
N LEU A 7 16.97 81.08 -5.68
CA LEU A 7 16.96 79.62 -5.54
C LEU A 7 15.63 79.10 -5.00
N ALA A 8 15.17 77.95 -5.50
CA ALA A 8 14.34 77.02 -4.73
C ALA A 8 14.74 75.58 -5.09
N GLY A 9 15.57 74.98 -4.23
CA GLY A 9 15.88 73.55 -4.27
C GLY A 9 14.73 72.77 -3.66
N LEU A 10 14.21 71.79 -4.39
CA LEU A 10 13.27 70.81 -3.89
C LEU A 10 14.06 69.76 -3.09
N VAL A 11 13.89 69.77 -1.77
CA VAL A 11 14.34 68.68 -0.88
C VAL A 11 13.20 67.67 -0.84
N ALA A 12 13.39 66.53 -1.50
CA ALA A 12 12.54 65.35 -1.30
C ALA A 12 13.03 64.63 -0.04
N THR A 13 12.25 64.72 1.04
CA THR A 13 12.44 63.92 2.25
C THR A 13 12.00 62.49 1.95
N LEU A 14 12.96 61.58 1.77
CA LEU A 14 12.74 60.14 1.85
C LEU A 14 12.44 59.78 3.31
N THR A 15 11.17 59.58 3.63
CA THR A 15 10.74 58.86 4.83
C THR A 15 11.16 57.40 4.68
N ALA A 16 12.18 57.00 5.43
CA ALA A 16 12.49 55.60 5.68
C ALA A 16 11.37 55.00 6.54
N CYS A 17 10.50 54.18 5.93
CA CYS A 17 9.75 53.20 6.68
C CYS A 17 10.73 52.09 7.05
N THR A 18 11.11 52.03 8.32
CA THR A 18 11.73 50.87 8.92
C THR A 18 10.70 49.74 8.88
N ALA A 19 10.85 48.83 7.93
CA ALA A 19 10.19 47.53 7.99
C ALA A 19 10.66 46.86 9.28
N ALA A 20 9.69 46.53 10.12
CA ALA A 20 9.88 45.79 11.35
C ALA A 20 10.54 44.45 11.05
N ASP A 21 11.37 44.03 12.00
CA ASP A 21 12.14 42.81 12.06
C ASP A 21 11.39 41.60 11.49
N ALA A 22 11.82 41.16 10.30
CA ALA A 22 11.64 39.78 9.87
C ALA A 22 12.76 38.99 10.55
N ASP A 23 12.36 38.11 11.46
CA ASP A 23 13.25 37.19 12.17
C ASP A 23 13.89 36.24 11.13
N PRO A 24 15.22 36.25 10.93
CA PRO A 24 15.87 35.26 10.08
C PRO A 24 16.28 34.09 10.97
N GLY A 25 15.45 33.06 10.99
CA GLY A 25 15.65 31.95 11.93
C GLY A 25 14.99 30.63 11.59
N ASP A 26 14.60 30.37 10.34
CA ASP A 26 14.63 28.99 9.86
C ASP A 26 16.08 28.70 9.49
N ALA A 27 16.81 28.18 10.47
CA ALA A 27 18.08 27.55 10.22
C ALA A 27 17.78 26.32 9.36
N ALA A 28 18.03 26.44 8.05
CA ALA A 28 18.31 25.26 7.24
C ALA A 28 19.31 24.41 8.02
N SER A 29 18.89 23.21 8.43
CA SER A 29 19.75 22.25 9.09
C SER A 29 21.06 22.15 8.32
N PRO A 30 22.23 22.20 8.98
CA PRO A 30 23.48 22.03 8.28
C PRO A 30 23.45 20.67 7.60
N ALA A 31 23.75 20.65 6.28
CA ALA A 31 23.71 19.50 5.39
C ALA A 31 24.71 18.36 5.72
N GLY A 32 25.05 18.18 7.00
CA GLY A 32 25.94 17.13 7.51
C GLY A 32 25.39 16.33 8.70
N GLU A 33 24.20 16.66 9.22
CA GLU A 33 23.55 15.85 10.28
C GLU A 33 22.45 14.91 9.76
N GLN A 34 21.81 15.25 8.64
CA GLN A 34 20.74 14.43 8.10
C GLN A 34 21.29 13.08 7.64
N ARG A 35 20.89 12.02 8.37
CA ARG A 35 21.13 10.65 7.96
C ARG A 35 20.04 10.22 6.98
N TYR A 36 20.38 9.32 6.09
CA TYR A 36 19.48 8.73 5.13
C TYR A 36 19.60 7.22 5.15
N THR A 37 18.53 6.53 4.81
CA THR A 37 18.46 5.07 4.73
C THR A 37 17.75 4.62 3.45
N GLY A 38 18.07 3.42 2.99
CA GLY A 38 17.41 2.76 1.86
C GLY A 38 18.10 1.45 1.47
N THR A 39 17.44 0.68 0.59
CA THR A 39 17.98 -0.57 0.06
C THR A 39 18.42 -0.37 -1.39
N PHE A 40 19.68 -0.67 -1.68
CA PHE A 40 20.31 -0.37 -2.96
C PHE A 40 21.24 -1.49 -3.43
N THR A 41 21.40 -1.60 -4.75
CA THR A 41 22.57 -2.28 -5.30
C THR A 41 23.79 -1.37 -5.16
N VAL A 42 24.91 -1.92 -4.68
CA VAL A 42 26.23 -1.28 -4.73
C VAL A 42 27.05 -1.95 -5.81
N LEU A 43 27.76 -1.17 -6.63
CA LEU A 43 28.55 -1.68 -7.76
C LEU A 43 29.91 -0.98 -7.87
N GLU A 44 30.98 -1.75 -8.07
CA GLU A 44 32.34 -1.24 -8.37
C GLU A 44 32.88 -1.88 -9.65
N ASN A 45 33.59 -1.11 -10.48
CA ASN A 45 34.30 -1.63 -11.64
C ASN A 45 35.65 -0.90 -11.86
N ALA A 46 36.29 -1.09 -13.02
CA ALA A 46 37.60 -0.47 -13.29
C ALA A 46 37.53 1.04 -13.60
N GLU A 47 36.35 1.57 -13.91
CA GLU A 47 36.15 2.98 -14.29
C GLU A 47 35.78 3.85 -13.08
N HIS A 48 35.10 3.29 -12.08
CA HIS A 48 34.71 3.96 -10.84
C HIS A 48 34.82 3.02 -9.63
N GLY A 49 35.00 3.62 -8.44
CA GLY A 49 34.95 2.91 -7.17
C GLY A 49 33.52 2.41 -6.83
N PRO A 50 33.27 1.98 -5.58
CA PRO A 50 31.94 1.60 -5.12
C PRO A 50 30.92 2.73 -5.30
N GLN A 51 29.84 2.47 -6.03
CA GLN A 51 28.75 3.42 -6.25
C GLN A 51 27.42 2.85 -5.81
N LEU A 52 26.58 3.71 -5.22
CA LEU A 52 25.19 3.43 -4.89
C LEU A 52 24.34 3.54 -6.17
N CYS A 53 23.54 2.52 -6.47
CA CYS A 53 22.69 2.48 -7.66
C CYS A 53 21.21 2.71 -7.29
N PRO A 54 20.72 3.96 -7.32
CA PRO A 54 19.39 4.30 -6.81
C PRO A 54 18.25 3.80 -7.71
N GLY A 55 18.46 3.71 -9.03
CA GLY A 55 17.50 3.14 -9.99
C GLY A 55 17.59 1.62 -10.12
N GLY A 56 18.33 0.95 -9.24
CA GLY A 56 18.64 -0.48 -9.35
C GLY A 56 19.68 -0.81 -10.44
N ALA A 57 20.00 -2.09 -10.55
CA ALA A 57 20.92 -2.62 -11.54
C ALA A 57 20.22 -3.12 -12.81
N LEU A 58 20.81 -2.85 -13.98
CA LEU A 58 20.31 -3.40 -15.25
C LEU A 58 20.51 -4.92 -15.31
N SER A 59 19.49 -5.63 -15.77
CA SER A 59 19.47 -7.09 -15.99
C SER A 59 20.52 -7.57 -17.00
N SER A 60 21.78 -7.63 -16.55
CA SER A 60 22.95 -8.00 -17.33
C SER A 60 24.01 -8.66 -16.42
N LEU A 61 24.95 -9.40 -17.00
CA LEU A 61 26.03 -10.05 -16.24
C LEU A 61 27.41 -9.73 -16.86
N PRO A 62 28.23 -8.86 -16.23
CA PRO A 62 27.97 -8.14 -14.97
C PRO A 62 26.88 -7.06 -15.12
N PRO A 63 26.18 -6.69 -14.02
CA PRO A 63 25.22 -5.61 -14.01
C PRO A 63 25.87 -4.27 -14.34
N GLN A 64 25.03 -3.30 -14.69
CA GLN A 64 25.44 -1.93 -14.97
C GLN A 64 24.47 -0.99 -14.25
N CYS A 65 25.02 -0.01 -13.56
CA CYS A 65 24.31 1.10 -12.95
C CYS A 65 25.32 2.20 -12.61
N GLY A 66 24.83 3.35 -12.18
CA GLY A 66 25.66 4.46 -11.75
C GLY A 66 24.91 5.30 -10.72
N GLY A 67 25.68 6.06 -9.95
CA GLY A 67 25.17 6.95 -8.92
C GLY A 67 26.31 7.49 -8.06
N PRO A 68 25.99 8.00 -6.85
CA PRO A 68 26.99 8.58 -5.96
C PRO A 68 28.05 7.57 -5.53
N ASP A 69 29.30 8.04 -5.40
CA ASP A 69 30.38 7.25 -4.81
C ASP A 69 30.12 7.00 -3.32
N ILE A 70 30.50 5.81 -2.82
CA ILE A 70 30.49 5.47 -1.39
C ILE A 70 31.92 5.53 -0.86
N VAL A 71 32.24 6.58 -0.10
CA VAL A 71 33.64 6.93 0.23
C VAL A 71 34.33 5.99 1.20
N ASN A 72 33.56 5.30 2.05
CA ASN A 72 34.04 4.42 3.11
C ASN A 72 33.57 2.97 2.94
N TRP A 73 33.32 2.55 1.69
CA TRP A 73 32.92 1.18 1.38
C TRP A 73 34.09 0.19 1.47
N ASN A 74 33.79 -1.02 1.92
CA ASN A 74 34.74 -2.13 1.98
C ASN A 74 34.07 -3.46 1.64
N TRP A 75 34.48 -4.08 0.53
CA TRP A 75 33.94 -5.37 0.09
C TRP A 75 34.30 -6.54 1.00
N ASP A 76 35.33 -6.42 1.86
CA ASP A 76 35.69 -7.47 2.80
C ASP A 76 34.68 -7.62 3.96
N ASP A 77 33.81 -6.62 4.16
CA ASP A 77 32.84 -6.58 5.25
C ASP A 77 31.44 -7.10 4.85
N VAL A 78 31.26 -7.47 3.57
CA VAL A 78 29.96 -7.85 3.00
C VAL A 78 30.05 -9.02 2.01
N ASP A 79 28.97 -9.80 1.94
CA ASP A 79 28.81 -10.84 0.92
C ASP A 79 28.49 -10.21 -0.44
N HIS A 80 29.24 -10.56 -1.48
CA HIS A 80 29.11 -9.93 -2.80
C HIS A 80 29.40 -10.92 -3.94
N GLU A 81 28.96 -10.55 -5.15
CA GLU A 81 29.31 -11.22 -6.39
C GLU A 81 30.43 -10.49 -7.13
N THR A 82 31.21 -11.25 -7.92
CA THR A 82 32.22 -10.67 -8.81
C THR A 82 32.24 -11.39 -10.15
N ALA A 83 32.14 -10.62 -11.23
CA ALA A 83 32.32 -11.14 -12.59
C ALA A 83 33.00 -10.10 -13.49
N ARG A 84 33.98 -10.56 -14.28
CA ARG A 84 34.69 -9.74 -15.28
C ARG A 84 35.26 -8.42 -14.72
N GLY A 85 35.66 -8.40 -13.45
CA GLY A 85 36.24 -7.22 -12.79
C GLY A 85 35.20 -6.21 -12.30
N VAL A 86 33.93 -6.61 -12.23
CA VAL A 86 32.85 -5.85 -11.59
C VAL A 86 32.45 -6.61 -10.34
N SER A 87 32.34 -5.90 -9.21
CA SER A 87 31.81 -6.42 -7.94
C SER A 87 30.47 -5.74 -7.63
N TRP A 88 29.49 -6.51 -7.17
CA TRP A 88 28.18 -5.96 -6.80
C TRP A 88 27.46 -6.77 -5.72
N GLY A 89 26.47 -6.16 -5.08
CA GLY A 89 25.51 -6.81 -4.18
C GLY A 89 24.41 -5.84 -3.76
N ASP A 90 23.35 -6.36 -3.13
CA ASP A 90 22.22 -5.57 -2.63
C ASP A 90 22.29 -5.42 -1.11
N TYR A 91 22.12 -4.20 -0.61
CA TYR A 91 22.33 -3.87 0.80
C TYR A 91 21.36 -2.81 1.29
N THR A 92 21.01 -2.89 2.56
CA THR A 92 20.41 -1.74 3.27
C THR A 92 21.54 -0.87 3.82
N LEU A 93 21.52 0.40 3.46
CA LEU A 93 22.59 1.37 3.76
C LEU A 93 22.03 2.50 4.61
N THR A 94 22.78 2.92 5.64
CA THR A 94 22.48 4.12 6.42
C THR A 94 23.70 5.02 6.50
N GLY A 95 23.52 6.30 6.21
CA GLY A 95 24.66 7.21 5.99
C GLY A 95 24.27 8.66 5.80
N THR A 96 25.23 9.51 5.50
CA THR A 96 25.03 10.93 5.16
C THR A 96 25.33 11.15 3.67
N PHE A 97 24.55 12.00 3.02
CA PHE A 97 24.75 12.40 1.63
C PHE A 97 25.11 13.89 1.56
N ASP A 98 26.24 14.22 0.93
CA ASP A 98 26.73 15.60 0.83
C ASP A 98 26.35 16.32 -0.48
N GLY A 99 25.51 15.70 -1.29
CA GLY A 99 25.15 16.15 -2.63
C GLY A 99 25.97 15.50 -3.75
N THR A 100 27.10 14.85 -3.42
CA THR A 100 27.97 14.19 -4.41
C THR A 100 28.34 12.75 -4.05
N ALA A 101 28.53 12.46 -2.77
CA ALA A 101 28.96 11.16 -2.28
C ALA A 101 28.18 10.75 -1.03
N PHE A 102 28.00 9.45 -0.88
CA PHE A 102 27.39 8.83 0.28
C PHE A 102 28.47 8.34 1.24
N THR A 103 28.30 8.62 2.53
CA THR A 103 29.20 8.13 3.59
C THR A 103 28.40 7.29 4.56
N LEU A 104 28.73 6.00 4.69
CA LEU A 104 28.08 5.12 5.65
C LEU A 104 28.34 5.61 7.07
N THR A 105 27.29 5.69 7.88
CA THR A 105 27.37 5.95 9.33
C THR A 105 27.15 4.68 10.13
N GLU A 106 26.58 3.64 9.51
CA GLU A 106 26.36 2.31 10.07
C GLU A 106 26.91 1.23 9.12
N PRO A 107 27.25 0.03 9.60
CA PRO A 107 27.62 -1.09 8.74
C PRO A 107 26.50 -1.43 7.75
N ALA A 108 26.86 -1.82 6.52
CA ALA A 108 25.88 -2.27 5.53
C ALA A 108 25.17 -3.53 6.03
N GLY A 109 23.84 -3.50 6.01
CA GLY A 109 22.99 -4.62 6.39
C GLY A 109 22.63 -5.51 5.19
N PRO A 110 22.12 -6.73 5.45
CA PRO A 110 21.46 -7.50 4.40
C PRO A 110 20.30 -6.70 3.81
N PRO A 111 19.92 -6.93 2.54
CA PRO A 111 18.84 -6.19 1.91
C PRO A 111 17.53 -6.47 2.66
N ALA A 112 16.91 -5.41 3.17
CA ALA A 112 15.56 -5.49 3.72
C ALA A 112 14.56 -5.82 2.60
N PRO A 113 13.54 -6.66 2.88
CA PRO A 113 12.41 -6.80 1.97
C PRO A 113 11.75 -5.42 1.75
N PRO A 114 11.15 -5.17 0.57
CA PRO A 114 10.41 -3.93 0.32
C PRO A 114 9.38 -3.70 1.44
N GLY A 115 9.34 -2.49 2.00
CA GLY A 115 8.30 -2.12 2.96
C GLY A 115 6.95 -1.87 2.27
N PRO A 116 5.83 -1.86 3.00
CA PRO A 116 4.50 -1.56 2.45
C PRO A 116 4.40 -0.19 1.76
N GLY A 117 5.29 0.76 2.08
CA GLY A 117 5.38 2.08 1.46
C GLY A 117 6.33 2.16 0.24
N ASP A 118 7.12 1.11 -0.03
CA ASP A 118 8.04 1.04 -1.18
C ASP A 118 7.37 0.39 -2.41
N GLU A 119 6.11 -0.07 -2.26
CA GLU A 119 5.35 -0.68 -3.36
C GLU A 119 4.90 0.40 -4.34
N ARG A 120 5.51 0.38 -5.54
CA ARG A 120 4.91 1.05 -6.71
C ARG A 120 3.49 0.51 -6.86
N PRO A 121 2.51 1.34 -7.22
CA PRO A 121 1.15 0.85 -7.38
C PRO A 121 1.16 -0.32 -8.38
N ASP A 122 0.42 -1.37 -8.05
CA ASP A 122 0.36 -2.55 -8.90
C ASP A 122 0.03 -2.12 -10.34
N LEU A 123 0.91 -2.47 -11.28
CA LEU A 123 0.76 -2.10 -12.68
C LEU A 123 -0.55 -2.63 -13.25
N ASP A 124 -1.04 -3.77 -12.76
CA ASP A 124 -2.33 -4.31 -13.19
C ASP A 124 -3.48 -3.39 -12.74
N VAL A 125 -3.42 -2.85 -11.52
CA VAL A 125 -4.40 -1.89 -10.97
C VAL A 125 -4.30 -0.52 -11.66
N LEU A 126 -3.09 -0.03 -11.96
CA LEU A 126 -2.92 1.24 -12.68
C LEU A 126 -3.44 1.18 -14.11
N LEU A 127 -3.38 0.01 -14.74
CA LEU A 127 -3.83 -0.18 -16.11
C LEU A 127 -5.32 -0.48 -16.21
N ASP A 128 -6.03 -0.65 -15.09
CA ASP A 128 -7.47 -0.92 -15.08
C ASP A 128 -8.26 0.14 -15.83
N THR A 129 -9.34 -0.32 -16.46
CA THR A 129 -10.26 0.55 -17.18
C THR A 129 -11.15 1.34 -16.21
N PRO A 130 -11.05 2.68 -16.17
CA PRO A 130 -11.83 3.52 -15.23
C PRO A 130 -13.30 3.66 -15.63
N CYS A 131 -13.65 3.38 -16.89
CA CYS A 131 -15.02 3.43 -17.36
C CYS A 131 -15.83 2.23 -16.81
N PRO A 132 -17.09 2.43 -16.38
CA PRO A 132 -17.95 1.30 -16.06
C PRO A 132 -18.19 0.44 -17.31
N ALA A 133 -18.26 -0.88 -17.12
CA ALA A 133 -18.52 -1.81 -18.21
C ALA A 133 -19.85 -1.47 -18.92
N PRO A 134 -19.86 -1.38 -20.27
CA PRO A 134 -21.08 -1.17 -21.03
C PRO A 134 -22.11 -2.29 -20.77
N SER A 135 -23.40 -2.02 -21.03
CA SER A 135 -24.49 -2.99 -20.79
C SER A 135 -24.39 -4.29 -21.60
N GLY A 136 -23.57 -4.32 -22.67
CA GLY A 136 -23.24 -5.50 -23.45
C GLY A 136 -21.85 -6.08 -23.17
N GLY A 137 -21.14 -5.57 -22.16
CA GLY A 137 -19.74 -5.83 -21.89
C GLY A 137 -18.79 -5.10 -22.85
N TRP A 138 -17.49 -5.28 -22.62
CA TRP A 138 -16.43 -4.81 -23.50
C TRP A 138 -16.35 -5.71 -24.74
N VAL A 139 -17.06 -5.32 -25.80
CA VAL A 139 -17.17 -6.11 -27.04
C VAL A 139 -16.50 -5.40 -28.22
N LEU A 140 -16.04 -6.20 -29.17
CA LEU A 140 -15.69 -5.71 -30.49
C LEU A 140 -16.94 -5.21 -31.22
N LEU A 141 -16.93 -3.95 -31.62
CA LEU A 141 -17.98 -3.36 -32.45
C LEU A 141 -17.74 -3.66 -33.93
N ASP A 142 -16.48 -3.67 -34.38
CA ASP A 142 -16.11 -3.95 -35.77
C ASP A 142 -14.76 -4.69 -35.88
N ALA A 143 -14.81 -5.99 -36.19
CA ALA A 143 -13.63 -6.86 -36.20
C ALA A 143 -12.54 -6.48 -37.22
N PRO A 144 -12.84 -6.00 -38.44
CA PRO A 144 -11.84 -5.49 -39.39
C PRO A 144 -11.06 -4.25 -38.91
N THR A 145 -11.64 -3.42 -38.04
CA THR A 145 -11.03 -2.19 -37.48
C THR A 145 -10.59 -2.37 -36.03
N ALA A 146 -10.54 -3.62 -35.56
CA ALA A 146 -10.00 -4.03 -34.26
C ALA A 146 -8.86 -5.04 -34.43
N SER A 147 -7.95 -4.76 -35.38
CA SER A 147 -6.70 -5.50 -35.58
C SER A 147 -5.53 -4.81 -34.88
N THR A 148 -4.38 -5.47 -34.75
CA THR A 148 -3.15 -4.86 -34.24
C THR A 148 -2.75 -3.64 -35.07
N GLU A 149 -2.89 -3.69 -36.39
CA GLU A 149 -2.60 -2.54 -37.26
C GLU A 149 -3.58 -1.38 -37.04
N ALA A 150 -4.84 -1.68 -36.72
CA ALA A 150 -5.82 -0.66 -36.36
C ALA A 150 -5.52 -0.03 -34.99
N LEU A 151 -5.02 -0.83 -34.04
CA LEU A 151 -4.57 -0.35 -32.73
C LEU A 151 -3.41 0.66 -32.90
N ASP A 152 -2.37 0.30 -33.65
CA ASP A 152 -1.25 1.21 -33.94
C ASP A 152 -1.69 2.46 -34.72
N ALA A 153 -2.77 2.37 -35.50
CA ALA A 153 -3.32 3.51 -36.23
C ALA A 153 -4.13 4.45 -35.33
N VAL A 154 -4.97 3.92 -34.44
CA VAL A 154 -5.74 4.74 -33.51
C VAL A 154 -4.85 5.38 -32.45
N VAL A 155 -3.79 4.71 -31.97
CA VAL A 155 -2.82 5.30 -31.04
C VAL A 155 -2.21 6.56 -31.64
N ARG A 156 -1.62 6.45 -32.83
CA ARG A 156 -1.04 7.60 -33.54
C ARG A 156 -2.07 8.67 -33.90
N TYR A 157 -3.32 8.29 -34.12
CA TYR A 157 -4.37 9.26 -34.43
C TYR A 157 -4.79 10.04 -33.18
N ALA A 158 -4.94 9.36 -32.04
CA ALA A 158 -5.28 9.95 -30.75
C ALA A 158 -4.30 11.05 -30.36
N GLU A 159 -2.99 10.82 -30.53
CA GLU A 159 -1.92 11.80 -30.26
C GLU A 159 -2.07 13.09 -31.09
N THR A 160 -2.73 13.04 -32.25
CA THR A 160 -2.95 14.23 -33.10
C THR A 160 -4.20 15.02 -32.74
N LEU A 161 -5.08 14.47 -31.90
CA LEU A 161 -6.34 15.09 -31.55
C LEU A 161 -6.12 16.22 -30.52
N PRO A 162 -6.88 17.33 -30.63
CA PRO A 162 -6.78 18.42 -29.67
C PRO A 162 -7.08 17.96 -28.24
N GLY A 163 -6.20 18.30 -27.31
CA GLY A 163 -6.39 18.01 -25.90
C GLY A 163 -6.01 16.59 -25.48
N TYR A 164 -5.35 15.80 -26.33
CA TYR A 164 -4.80 14.48 -25.98
C TYR A 164 -4.01 14.53 -24.65
N GLY A 165 -4.32 13.63 -23.72
CA GLY A 165 -3.79 13.58 -22.36
C GLY A 165 -3.00 12.32 -22.01
N GLY A 166 -3.14 11.24 -22.79
CA GLY A 166 -2.43 9.97 -22.58
C GLY A 166 -3.28 8.77 -23.02
N LEU A 167 -2.64 7.62 -23.20
CA LEU A 167 -3.27 6.39 -23.66
C LEU A 167 -2.67 5.16 -22.99
N TRP A 168 -3.49 4.22 -22.54
CA TRP A 168 -3.02 2.93 -22.04
C TRP A 168 -3.95 1.80 -22.46
N VAL A 169 -3.50 0.56 -22.25
CA VAL A 169 -4.22 -0.64 -22.68
C VAL A 169 -4.40 -1.59 -21.51
N ASP A 170 -5.66 -1.83 -21.16
CA ASP A 170 -6.08 -2.82 -20.18
C ASP A 170 -6.26 -4.17 -20.88
N ARG A 171 -5.64 -5.24 -20.37
CA ARG A 171 -5.75 -6.60 -20.92
C ARG A 171 -6.50 -7.57 -20.02
N SER A 172 -7.06 -7.10 -18.90
CA SER A 172 -7.74 -7.88 -17.86
C SER A 172 -9.16 -8.32 -18.25
N VAL A 173 -9.41 -8.59 -19.54
CA VAL A 173 -10.76 -8.97 -20.00
C VAL A 173 -11.05 -10.43 -19.67
N GLU A 174 -11.82 -10.67 -18.61
CA GLU A 174 -12.38 -12.00 -18.33
C GLU A 174 -13.24 -12.47 -19.51
N GLN A 175 -12.86 -13.57 -20.16
CA GLN A 175 -13.68 -14.18 -21.21
C GLN A 175 -14.84 -14.97 -20.58
N PRO A 176 -16.08 -14.79 -21.07
CA PRO A 176 -17.19 -15.61 -20.60
C PRO A 176 -16.91 -17.11 -20.86
N PRO A 177 -17.30 -18.00 -19.94
CA PRO A 177 -17.11 -19.43 -20.12
C PRO A 177 -17.69 -19.93 -21.45
N GLY A 178 -16.86 -20.55 -22.29
CA GLY A 178 -17.28 -21.13 -23.57
C GLY A 178 -17.26 -20.18 -24.78
N ALA A 179 -16.74 -18.96 -24.65
CA ALA A 179 -16.43 -18.12 -25.80
C ALA A 179 -15.31 -18.76 -26.65
N PRO A 180 -15.44 -18.81 -27.99
CA PRO A 180 -14.34 -19.27 -28.84
C PRO A 180 -13.16 -18.30 -28.71
N PRO A 181 -11.90 -18.79 -28.70
CA PRO A 181 -10.74 -17.91 -28.64
C PRO A 181 -10.79 -16.95 -29.83
N SER A 182 -10.96 -15.66 -29.56
CA SER A 182 -10.92 -14.65 -30.60
C SER A 182 -9.52 -14.65 -31.21
N ALA A 183 -9.43 -14.35 -32.51
CA ALA A 183 -8.16 -14.17 -33.18
C ALA A 183 -7.44 -12.91 -32.64
N ALA A 184 -6.73 -13.06 -31.52
CA ALA A 184 -5.47 -12.42 -31.14
C ALA A 184 -5.25 -10.90 -31.27
N ALA A 185 -6.28 -10.04 -31.22
CA ALA A 185 -6.09 -8.59 -31.02
C ALA A 185 -7.16 -7.89 -30.16
N ALA A 186 -8.06 -8.65 -29.54
CA ALA A 186 -9.35 -8.16 -29.07
C ALA A 186 -9.73 -8.52 -27.62
N ALA A 187 -8.75 -8.80 -26.77
CA ALA A 187 -8.96 -8.89 -25.32
C ALA A 187 -8.27 -7.70 -24.63
N ALA A 188 -8.44 -6.51 -25.22
CA ALA A 188 -7.80 -5.30 -24.76
C ALA A 188 -8.79 -4.15 -24.82
N ILE A 189 -8.89 -3.38 -23.74
CA ILE A 189 -9.67 -2.14 -23.69
C ILE A 189 -8.68 -0.99 -23.89
N LEU A 190 -8.93 -0.18 -24.92
CA LEU A 190 -8.14 1.01 -25.18
C LEU A 190 -8.65 2.14 -24.28
N ASN A 191 -7.81 2.64 -23.39
CA ASN A 191 -8.11 3.78 -22.55
C ASN A 191 -7.42 5.02 -23.11
N VAL A 192 -8.16 6.11 -23.32
CA VAL A 192 -7.61 7.36 -23.84
C VAL A 192 -8.14 8.55 -23.05
N ALA A 193 -7.24 9.37 -22.52
CA ALA A 193 -7.60 10.54 -21.74
C ALA A 193 -7.51 11.82 -22.59
N PHE A 194 -8.49 12.73 -22.44
CA PHE A 194 -8.49 14.04 -23.10
C PHE A 194 -8.85 15.18 -22.15
N THR A 195 -8.25 16.33 -22.37
CA THR A 195 -8.74 17.61 -21.86
C THR A 195 -9.85 18.13 -22.78
N GLY A 196 -10.92 18.70 -22.21
CA GLY A 196 -12.00 19.34 -23.01
C GLY A 196 -13.16 18.42 -23.37
N ASP A 197 -13.57 18.40 -24.64
CA ASP A 197 -14.79 17.71 -25.10
C ASP A 197 -14.55 16.22 -25.36
N LEU A 198 -14.89 15.39 -24.37
CA LEU A 198 -14.72 13.94 -24.43
C LEU A 198 -15.62 13.27 -25.47
N ALA A 199 -16.84 13.78 -25.69
CA ALA A 199 -17.79 13.17 -26.61
C ALA A 199 -17.36 13.38 -28.07
N ALA A 200 -16.79 14.55 -28.38
CA ALA A 200 -16.19 14.80 -29.67
C ALA A 200 -14.97 13.89 -29.91
N SER A 201 -14.09 13.78 -28.90
CA SER A 201 -12.87 12.96 -28.98
C SER A 201 -13.21 11.48 -29.15
N GLU A 202 -14.20 10.96 -28.41
CA GLU A 202 -14.69 9.59 -28.59
C GLU A 202 -15.23 9.37 -30.00
N ALA A 203 -16.04 10.29 -30.53
CA ALA A 203 -16.58 10.18 -31.88
C ALA A 203 -15.47 10.12 -32.95
N ASP A 204 -14.43 10.94 -32.82
CA ASP A 204 -13.27 10.94 -33.72
C ASP A 204 -12.52 9.59 -33.65
N LEU A 205 -12.23 9.08 -32.45
CA LEU A 205 -11.54 7.79 -32.28
C LEU A 205 -12.34 6.61 -32.86
N ARG A 206 -13.67 6.66 -32.75
CA ARG A 206 -14.58 5.64 -33.29
C ARG A 206 -14.59 5.58 -34.82
N GLU A 207 -14.11 6.60 -35.52
CA GLU A 207 -13.92 6.52 -36.98
C GLU A 207 -12.80 5.56 -37.38
N VAL A 208 -11.85 5.30 -36.47
CA VAL A 208 -10.63 4.51 -36.72
C VAL A 208 -10.63 3.19 -35.94
N TRP A 209 -11.24 3.14 -34.77
CA TRP A 209 -11.17 2.02 -33.84
C TRP A 209 -12.52 1.32 -33.58
N GLY A 210 -12.59 0.05 -33.98
CA GLY A 210 -13.75 -0.82 -33.79
C GLY A 210 -13.72 -1.66 -32.50
N GLY A 211 -12.70 -1.51 -31.65
CA GLY A 211 -12.54 -2.29 -30.43
C GLY A 211 -13.18 -1.68 -29.18
N ALA A 212 -12.90 -2.27 -28.01
CA ALA A 212 -13.27 -1.69 -26.72
C ALA A 212 -12.51 -0.37 -26.50
N LEU A 213 -13.22 0.66 -26.06
CA LEU A 213 -12.70 2.02 -25.91
C LEU A 213 -13.32 2.68 -24.68
N CYS A 214 -12.48 3.20 -23.79
CA CYS A 214 -12.84 4.05 -22.68
C CYS A 214 -12.19 5.42 -22.91
N VAL A 215 -12.99 6.48 -22.83
CA VAL A 215 -12.51 7.87 -22.95
C VAL A 215 -12.73 8.59 -21.63
N THR A 216 -11.67 9.14 -21.06
CA THR A 216 -11.68 9.76 -19.73
C THR A 216 -11.20 11.21 -19.74
N PRO A 217 -11.56 12.01 -18.73
CA PRO A 217 -10.99 13.34 -18.57
C PRO A 217 -9.51 13.27 -18.15
N ALA A 218 -8.68 14.11 -18.77
CA ALA A 218 -7.31 14.41 -18.34
C ALA A 218 -7.25 15.77 -17.62
N ARG A 219 -6.31 15.92 -16.68
CA ARG A 219 -6.00 17.19 -16.01
C ARG A 219 -5.11 18.09 -16.87
N HIS A 220 -4.15 17.48 -17.56
CA HIS A 220 -3.14 18.14 -18.38
C HIS A 220 -3.11 17.53 -19.79
N PRO A 221 -2.89 18.35 -20.83
CA PRO A 221 -2.57 17.81 -22.15
C PRO A 221 -1.19 17.14 -22.10
N HIS A 222 -1.02 16.04 -22.83
CA HIS A 222 0.20 15.24 -22.85
C HIS A 222 1.42 16.07 -23.24
N SER A 223 1.29 17.00 -24.19
CA SER A 223 2.37 17.89 -24.62
C SER A 223 2.95 18.73 -23.47
N ARG A 224 2.14 19.10 -22.46
CA ARG A 224 2.63 19.79 -21.27
C ARG A 224 3.47 18.86 -20.40
N LEU A 225 3.06 17.60 -20.26
CA LEU A 225 3.81 16.62 -19.47
C LEU A 225 5.13 16.26 -20.14
N GLU A 226 5.16 16.18 -21.49
CA GLU A 226 6.40 16.01 -22.26
C GLU A 226 7.37 17.18 -22.08
N GLU A 227 6.87 18.43 -22.06
CA GLU A 227 7.68 19.61 -21.78
C GLU A 227 8.31 19.54 -20.39
N ILE A 228 7.52 19.19 -19.36
CA ILE A 228 7.99 19.06 -17.98
C ILE A 228 8.99 17.90 -17.86
N GLN A 229 8.68 16.73 -18.41
CA GLN A 229 9.57 15.58 -18.42
C GLN A 229 10.92 15.92 -19.06
N ALA A 230 10.91 16.63 -20.19
CA ALA A 230 12.13 17.04 -20.87
C ALA A 230 12.93 18.11 -20.10
N GLU A 231 12.25 18.98 -19.35
CA GLU A 231 12.90 19.98 -18.48
C GLU A 231 13.59 19.32 -17.28
N LEU A 232 12.90 18.40 -16.61
CA LEU A 232 13.41 17.68 -15.44
C LEU A 232 14.44 16.61 -15.83
N GLY A 233 14.33 16.07 -17.04
CA GLY A 233 15.28 15.15 -17.65
C GLY A 233 16.64 15.81 -17.92
N GLY A 234 17.49 15.89 -16.90
CA GLY A 234 18.81 16.51 -16.97
C GLY A 234 19.13 17.46 -15.80
N GLU A 235 18.18 17.66 -14.89
CA GLU A 235 18.40 18.40 -13.65
C GLU A 235 19.22 17.58 -12.64
N PHE A 236 20.06 18.27 -11.86
CA PHE A 236 20.95 17.62 -10.89
C PHE A 236 20.14 17.05 -9.72
N GLY A 237 20.24 15.74 -9.47
CA GLY A 237 19.55 15.04 -8.38
C GLY A 237 18.35 14.19 -8.83
N ILE A 238 17.86 14.39 -10.06
CA ILE A 238 16.86 13.58 -10.73
C ILE A 238 17.57 12.62 -11.68
N PHE A 239 17.33 11.32 -11.53
CA PHE A 239 17.95 10.31 -12.42
C PHE A 239 16.94 9.62 -13.33
N SER A 240 15.64 9.75 -13.05
CA SER A 240 14.55 9.31 -13.93
C SER A 240 13.42 10.32 -13.93
N ALA A 241 12.85 10.58 -15.11
CA ALA A 241 11.61 11.32 -15.27
C ALA A 241 10.76 10.63 -16.34
N GLY A 242 9.55 10.21 -15.97
CA GLY A 242 8.61 9.49 -16.82
C GLY A 242 7.22 10.11 -16.77
N ILE A 243 6.43 9.90 -17.82
CA ILE A 243 5.02 10.30 -17.81
C ILE A 243 4.20 9.08 -17.42
N SER A 244 3.39 9.21 -16.37
CA SER A 244 2.33 8.24 -16.06
C SER A 244 1.09 8.64 -16.84
N GLU A 245 0.80 7.93 -17.93
CA GLU A 245 -0.39 8.21 -18.77
C GLU A 245 -1.72 7.93 -18.05
N PRO A 246 -1.89 6.81 -17.29
CA PRO A 246 -3.11 6.57 -16.55
C PRO A 246 -3.40 7.64 -15.48
N GLU A 247 -2.37 8.11 -14.78
CA GLU A 247 -2.52 9.13 -13.73
C GLU A 247 -2.39 10.57 -14.24
N ASN A 248 -1.99 10.74 -15.50
CA ASN A 248 -1.82 12.03 -16.17
C ASN A 248 -0.94 13.03 -15.39
N LEU A 249 0.25 12.57 -14.98
CA LEU A 249 1.28 13.33 -14.25
C LEU A 249 2.70 12.91 -14.67
N VAL A 250 3.72 13.67 -14.26
CA VAL A 250 5.14 13.29 -14.42
C VAL A 250 5.64 12.64 -13.13
N GLU A 251 6.18 11.43 -13.22
CA GLU A 251 6.87 10.76 -12.12
C GLU A 251 8.37 11.04 -12.20
N VAL A 252 8.96 11.42 -11.08
CA VAL A 252 10.36 11.77 -10.93
C VAL A 252 10.98 10.86 -9.90
N GLU A 253 12.04 10.13 -10.28
CA GLU A 253 12.87 9.41 -9.33
C GLU A 253 14.09 10.28 -9.01
N ALA A 254 14.17 10.70 -7.75
CA ALA A 254 15.23 11.53 -7.21
C ALA A 254 16.04 10.74 -6.17
N LEU A 255 17.29 11.13 -5.97
CA LEU A 255 18.09 10.49 -4.93
C LEU A 255 17.60 10.87 -3.53
N VAL A 256 17.30 12.14 -3.29
CA VAL A 256 16.73 12.69 -2.05
C VAL A 256 15.60 13.66 -2.38
N ASP A 257 14.57 13.72 -1.54
CA ASP A 257 13.57 14.79 -1.57
C ASP A 257 13.83 15.75 -0.40
N ASP A 258 14.64 16.78 -0.66
CA ASP A 258 14.97 17.85 0.30
C ASP A 258 14.02 19.06 0.16
N GLY A 259 12.73 18.78 -0.06
CA GLY A 259 11.73 19.77 -0.45
C GLY A 259 11.63 19.94 -1.96
N LEU A 260 12.09 18.94 -2.73
CA LEU A 260 11.94 18.89 -4.18
C LEU A 260 10.46 18.81 -4.58
N GLN A 261 9.66 17.99 -3.89
CA GLN A 261 8.22 17.89 -4.16
C GLN A 261 7.52 19.27 -4.04
N GLU A 262 7.74 19.98 -2.94
CA GLU A 262 7.13 21.31 -2.70
C GLU A 262 7.55 22.33 -3.78
N ARG A 263 8.84 22.35 -4.15
CA ARG A 263 9.34 23.24 -5.21
C ARG A 263 8.69 22.93 -6.57
N LEU A 264 8.49 21.66 -6.88
CA LEU A 264 7.86 21.22 -8.14
C LEU A 264 6.36 21.50 -8.14
N ASP A 265 5.68 21.34 -7.01
CA ASP A 265 4.27 21.71 -6.85
C ASP A 265 4.05 23.22 -6.97
N ASP A 266 4.93 24.04 -6.39
CA ASP A 266 4.91 25.51 -6.56
C ASP A 266 5.14 25.94 -8.02
N THR A 267 5.98 25.18 -8.74
CA THR A 267 6.38 25.53 -10.12
C THR A 267 5.34 25.07 -11.15
N TYR A 268 4.90 23.82 -11.04
CA TYR A 268 4.07 23.16 -12.05
C TYR A 268 2.59 23.05 -11.65
N GLY A 269 2.28 23.25 -10.36
CA GLY A 269 0.98 23.07 -9.74
C GLY A 269 0.86 21.72 -9.02
N PRO A 270 0.13 21.65 -7.89
CA PRO A 270 0.03 20.45 -7.07
C PRO A 270 -0.50 19.26 -7.87
N GLY A 271 0.17 18.11 -7.73
CA GLY A 271 -0.23 16.85 -8.38
C GLY A 271 0.11 16.77 -9.88
N THR A 272 0.89 17.71 -10.41
CA THR A 272 1.43 17.64 -11.78
C THR A 272 2.70 16.78 -11.84
N VAL A 273 3.51 16.81 -10.78
CA VAL A 273 4.74 16.04 -10.66
C VAL A 273 4.74 15.29 -9.33
N ARG A 274 5.08 14.00 -9.36
CA ARG A 274 5.25 13.16 -8.16
C ARG A 274 6.72 12.78 -8.02
N VAL A 275 7.33 13.14 -6.90
CA VAL A 275 8.70 12.79 -6.54
C VAL A 275 8.70 11.49 -5.74
N THR A 276 9.52 10.54 -6.17
CA THR A 276 9.88 9.35 -5.40
C THR A 276 11.37 9.45 -5.07
N ALA A 277 11.69 9.54 -3.77
CA ALA A 277 13.07 9.61 -3.31
C ALA A 277 13.62 8.23 -2.99
N ALA A 278 14.81 7.91 -3.50
CA ALA A 278 15.47 6.63 -3.25
C ALA A 278 16.05 6.57 -1.81
N LEU A 279 16.65 7.66 -1.32
CA LEU A 279 17.11 7.81 0.05
C LEU A 279 16.02 8.46 0.91
N ARG A 280 15.58 7.72 1.93
CA ARG A 280 14.64 8.21 2.94
C ARG A 280 15.40 8.89 4.07
N PRO A 281 14.99 10.08 4.54
CA PRO A 281 15.62 10.69 5.70
C PRO A 281 15.39 9.82 6.93
N VAL A 282 16.46 9.51 7.67
CA VAL A 282 16.33 8.92 9.00
C VAL A 282 15.97 10.06 9.95
N PRO A 283 14.84 9.97 10.68
CA PRO A 283 14.49 10.97 11.67
C PRO A 283 15.63 11.14 12.68
N PRO A 284 15.89 12.37 13.17
CA PRO A 284 16.77 12.56 14.32
C PRO A 284 16.36 11.64 15.47
N ASP A 285 17.31 11.11 16.24
CA ASP A 285 17.03 10.17 17.34
C ASP A 285 16.06 10.75 18.40
N ASP A 286 15.95 12.09 18.48
CA ASP A 286 15.05 12.83 19.37
C ASP A 286 13.77 13.36 18.68
N ALA A 287 13.59 13.12 17.38
CA ALA A 287 12.39 13.56 16.65
C ALA A 287 11.18 12.73 17.08
N PRO A 288 10.01 13.35 17.28
CA PRO A 288 8.81 12.61 17.63
C PRO A 288 8.42 11.72 16.45
N THR A 289 8.17 10.44 16.72
CA THR A 289 7.65 9.50 15.72
C THR A 289 6.34 10.03 15.16
N ILE A 290 6.28 10.14 13.84
CA ILE A 290 5.05 10.46 13.14
C ILE A 290 4.34 9.14 12.86
N TYR A 291 3.06 9.09 13.13
CA TYR A 291 2.20 7.95 12.89
C TYR A 291 1.18 8.25 11.80
N THR A 292 0.76 7.23 11.08
CA THR A 292 -0.28 7.27 10.06
C THR A 292 -1.30 6.17 10.27
N GLY A 293 -2.55 6.41 9.86
CA GLY A 293 -3.60 5.39 9.84
C GLY A 293 -4.88 5.91 9.18
N THR A 294 -5.79 5.00 8.85
CA THR A 294 -7.09 5.32 8.23
C THR A 294 -8.21 5.08 9.23
N PHE A 295 -9.04 6.09 9.45
CA PHE A 295 -10.08 6.06 10.47
C PHE A 295 -11.37 6.72 10.00
N THR A 296 -12.50 6.23 10.51
CA THR A 296 -13.70 7.05 10.58
C THR A 296 -13.53 8.09 11.69
N VAL A 297 -13.53 9.36 11.32
CA VAL A 297 -13.52 10.50 12.23
C VAL A 297 -14.95 10.88 12.54
N ILE A 298 -15.30 11.01 13.82
CA ILE A 298 -16.64 11.40 14.28
C ILE A 298 -16.52 12.59 15.24
N GLU A 299 -17.31 13.64 15.01
CA GLU A 299 -17.49 14.75 15.93
C GLU A 299 -18.97 14.88 16.33
N SER A 300 -19.23 14.83 17.64
CA SER A 300 -20.56 15.07 18.22
C SER A 300 -20.76 16.57 18.55
N PRO A 301 -22.00 17.08 18.68
CA PRO A 301 -22.26 18.53 18.82
C PRO A 301 -21.61 19.24 20.02
N ARG A 302 -21.08 18.49 20.98
CA ARG A 302 -20.35 18.98 22.17
C ARG A 302 -19.08 18.15 22.45
N GLY A 303 -18.69 17.29 21.52
CA GLY A 303 -17.48 16.50 21.61
C GLY A 303 -16.34 17.18 20.86
N VAL A 304 -15.14 16.66 21.04
CA VAL A 304 -14.02 16.91 20.13
C VAL A 304 -14.01 15.84 19.03
N PRO A 305 -13.38 16.07 17.87
CA PRO A 305 -13.19 15.06 16.84
C PRO A 305 -12.45 13.83 17.39
N HIS A 306 -12.97 12.63 17.12
CA HIS A 306 -12.37 11.36 17.49
C HIS A 306 -12.15 10.48 16.28
N ALA A 307 -10.96 9.87 16.17
CA ALA A 307 -10.70 8.76 15.28
C ALA A 307 -11.21 7.48 15.95
N CYS A 308 -12.15 6.78 15.30
CA CYS A 308 -12.82 5.63 15.89
C CYS A 308 -12.09 4.33 15.57
N SER A 309 -11.77 3.55 16.60
CA SER A 309 -11.30 2.17 16.42
C SER A 309 -12.43 1.21 16.04
N MET A 310 -13.66 1.56 16.40
CA MET A 310 -14.86 0.83 16.01
C MET A 310 -16.00 1.80 15.76
N VAL A 311 -16.71 1.61 14.64
CA VAL A 311 -17.87 2.41 14.28
C VAL A 311 -19.15 1.65 14.62
N MET A 312 -20.03 2.27 15.42
CA MET A 312 -21.31 1.69 15.80
C MET A 312 -22.30 1.77 14.63
N GLN A 313 -23.08 0.71 14.41
CA GLN A 313 -24.08 0.60 13.32
C GLN A 313 -25.35 1.47 13.51
N SER A 314 -25.26 2.57 14.27
CA SER A 314 -26.34 3.53 14.43
C SER A 314 -26.33 4.60 13.33
N TYR A 315 -27.43 5.35 13.20
CA TYR A 315 -27.48 6.53 12.35
C TYR A 315 -28.03 7.74 13.12
N PRO A 316 -27.22 8.79 13.40
CA PRO A 316 -25.79 8.92 13.08
C PRO A 316 -24.92 7.85 13.78
N PRO A 317 -23.75 7.51 13.22
CA PRO A 317 -22.85 6.53 13.81
C PRO A 317 -22.28 7.03 15.13
N GLY A 318 -21.90 6.08 15.98
CA GLY A 318 -21.22 6.33 17.24
C GLY A 318 -19.81 5.75 17.21
N CYS A 319 -18.95 6.24 18.09
CA CYS A 319 -17.60 5.74 18.28
C CYS A 319 -17.60 4.67 19.40
N GLY A 320 -17.20 3.45 19.09
CA GLY A 320 -17.10 2.32 20.04
C GLY A 320 -15.76 2.24 20.79
N GLY A 321 -14.91 3.26 20.66
CA GLY A 321 -13.53 3.30 21.10
C GLY A 321 -12.72 4.15 20.12
N GLY A 322 -11.48 4.49 20.48
CA GLY A 322 -10.62 5.32 19.65
C GLY A 322 -9.87 6.37 20.46
N PHE A 323 -9.50 7.45 19.80
CA PHE A 323 -8.66 8.51 20.38
C PHE A 323 -9.04 9.89 19.85
N GLU A 324 -8.70 10.92 20.63
CA GLU A 324 -8.92 12.31 20.26
C GLU A 324 -7.98 12.74 19.14
N LEU A 325 -8.49 13.55 18.21
CA LEU A 325 -7.69 14.24 17.21
C LEU A 325 -7.52 15.71 17.57
N ARG A 326 -6.27 16.17 17.65
CA ARG A 326 -5.92 17.58 17.87
C ARG A 326 -5.46 18.21 16.57
N GLY A 327 -5.93 19.44 16.32
CA GLY A 327 -5.67 20.16 15.06
C GLY A 327 -6.63 19.80 13.92
N TRP A 328 -7.68 19.01 14.19
CA TRP A 328 -8.70 18.68 13.21
C TRP A 328 -9.62 19.86 12.90
N SER A 329 -9.98 20.03 11.63
CA SER A 329 -10.97 20.98 11.13
C SER A 329 -11.75 20.35 9.98
N TRP A 330 -13.08 20.45 10.01
CA TRP A 330 -13.94 20.00 8.91
C TRP A 330 -13.86 20.91 7.67
N ASP A 331 -13.31 22.12 7.81
CA ASP A 331 -13.10 23.03 6.67
C ASP A 331 -11.95 22.58 5.75
N ASP A 332 -11.09 21.67 6.23
CA ASP A 332 -9.89 21.21 5.52
C ASP A 332 -10.11 19.89 4.75
N VAL A 333 -11.32 19.32 4.82
CA VAL A 333 -11.65 18.01 4.24
C VAL A 333 -12.96 18.04 3.47
N GLU A 334 -13.14 17.05 2.61
CA GLU A 334 -14.40 16.79 1.90
C GLU A 334 -14.91 15.37 2.22
N GLY A 335 -16.12 15.02 1.78
CA GLY A 335 -16.67 13.66 1.94
C GLY A 335 -17.31 13.39 3.29
N GLU A 336 -17.55 14.41 4.09
CA GLU A 336 -18.21 14.32 5.38
C GLU A 336 -19.74 14.20 5.24
N GLU A 337 -20.34 13.40 6.12
CA GLU A 337 -21.77 13.35 6.34
C GLU A 337 -22.13 14.05 7.66
N SER A 338 -23.31 14.67 7.71
CA SER A 338 -23.80 15.34 8.92
C SER A 338 -25.27 15.02 9.18
N SER A 339 -25.57 14.53 10.38
CA SER A 339 -26.94 14.24 10.80
C SER A 339 -27.13 14.42 12.31
N ARG A 340 -28.21 15.10 12.69
CA ARG A 340 -28.56 15.43 14.09
C ARG A 340 -27.40 16.10 14.87
N GLY A 341 -26.58 16.87 14.16
CA GLY A 341 -25.43 17.60 14.71
C GLY A 341 -24.20 16.74 14.99
N VAL A 342 -24.20 15.47 14.56
CA VAL A 342 -23.00 14.63 14.48
C VAL A 342 -22.48 14.72 13.06
N THR A 343 -21.18 14.95 12.91
CA THR A 343 -20.46 14.99 11.62
C THR A 343 -19.45 13.85 11.60
N TRP A 344 -19.34 13.14 10.49
CA TRP A 344 -18.41 12.03 10.33
C TRP A 344 -17.94 11.83 8.90
N GLY A 345 -16.77 11.22 8.73
CA GLY A 345 -16.23 10.80 7.44
C GLY A 345 -15.04 9.87 7.65
N GLU A 346 -14.55 9.23 6.59
CA GLU A 346 -13.38 8.34 6.65
C GLU A 346 -12.18 9.04 6.04
N TYR A 347 -11.03 9.00 6.73
CA TYR A 347 -9.85 9.78 6.37
C TYR A 347 -8.56 9.06 6.73
N ARG A 348 -7.52 9.24 5.92
CA ARG A 348 -6.15 8.93 6.31
C ARG A 348 -5.57 10.14 7.05
N ILE A 349 -5.01 9.91 8.23
CA ILE A 349 -4.49 10.96 9.12
C ILE A 349 -3.04 10.68 9.49
N ARG A 350 -2.25 11.75 9.60
CA ARG A 350 -0.83 11.71 9.98
C ARG A 350 -0.54 12.67 11.13
N GLY A 351 0.17 12.21 12.17
CA GLY A 351 0.42 13.03 13.35
C GLY A 351 1.36 12.44 14.39
N THR A 352 1.57 13.18 15.48
CA THR A 352 2.34 12.70 16.65
C THR A 352 1.41 12.13 17.71
N TRP A 353 1.78 10.98 18.28
CA TRP A 353 1.01 10.29 19.31
C TRP A 353 1.56 10.61 20.71
N ASP A 354 0.71 11.08 21.64
CA ASP A 354 1.12 11.40 23.01
C ASP A 354 0.72 10.33 24.05
N GLY A 355 0.21 9.19 23.60
CA GLY A 355 -0.37 8.14 24.45
C GLY A 355 -1.88 8.27 24.67
N THR A 356 -2.48 9.41 24.32
CA THR A 356 -3.92 9.68 24.54
C THR A 356 -4.62 10.30 23.33
N ALA A 357 -3.91 11.10 22.54
CA ALA A 357 -4.42 11.80 21.38
C ALA A 357 -3.37 11.84 20.27
N LEU A 358 -3.85 11.86 19.03
CA LEU A 358 -3.02 12.12 17.87
C LEU A 358 -3.11 13.62 17.54
N THR A 359 -1.97 14.30 17.49
CA THR A 359 -1.89 15.69 17.04
C THR A 359 -1.48 15.71 15.58
N LEU A 360 -2.37 16.21 14.71
CA LEU A 360 -2.13 16.23 13.27
C LEU A 360 -0.90 17.08 12.93
N THR A 361 -0.03 16.54 12.08
CA THR A 361 1.16 17.22 11.56
C THR A 361 1.06 17.52 10.07
N ALA A 362 0.03 17.01 9.40
CA ALA A 362 -0.30 17.27 8.00
C ALA A 362 -1.82 17.34 7.81
N PRO A 363 -2.31 17.96 6.73
CA PRO A 363 -3.74 17.92 6.37
C PRO A 363 -4.23 16.47 6.23
N PRO A 364 -5.48 16.15 6.62
CA PRO A 364 -6.05 14.84 6.39
C PRO A 364 -6.23 14.55 4.89
N GLU A 365 -6.08 13.30 4.51
CA GLU A 365 -6.22 12.84 3.12
C GLU A 365 -7.48 11.95 2.98
N PRO A 366 -8.07 11.86 1.78
CA PRO A 366 -9.06 10.83 1.48
C PRO A 366 -8.52 9.44 1.80
N PRO A 367 -9.38 8.48 2.20
CA PRO A 367 -8.93 7.13 2.47
C PRO A 367 -8.40 6.50 1.18
N PRO A 368 -7.36 5.65 1.27
CA PRO A 368 -6.89 4.92 0.10
C PRO A 368 -8.04 4.08 -0.47
N PRO A 369 -8.04 3.81 -1.80
CA PRO A 369 -9.01 2.88 -2.36
C PRO A 369 -8.91 1.54 -1.62
N PRO A 370 -10.04 0.84 -1.39
CA PRO A 370 -10.00 -0.47 -0.76
C PRO A 370 -9.08 -1.36 -1.57
N GLY A 371 -8.12 -1.99 -0.88
CA GLY A 371 -7.25 -2.98 -1.48
C GLY A 371 -8.07 -4.16 -2.04
N PRO A 372 -7.43 -5.03 -2.85
CA PRO A 372 -8.08 -6.24 -3.32
C PRO A 372 -8.63 -7.02 -2.12
N PRO A 373 -9.84 -7.60 -2.23
CA PRO A 373 -10.38 -8.41 -1.15
C PRO A 373 -9.40 -9.53 -0.83
N GLU A 374 -8.98 -9.62 0.42
CA GLU A 374 -8.13 -10.72 0.86
C GLU A 374 -8.87 -12.04 0.62
N ASP A 375 -8.19 -13.01 0.01
CA ASP A 375 -8.73 -14.35 -0.16
C ASP A 375 -8.68 -15.11 1.17
N LEU A 376 -9.71 -14.90 1.98
CA LEU A 376 -9.83 -15.54 3.29
C LEU A 376 -10.05 -17.06 3.20
N SER A 377 -10.34 -17.62 2.00
CA SER A 377 -10.59 -19.06 1.84
C SER A 377 -9.38 -19.91 2.22
N GLN A 378 -8.18 -19.47 1.82
CA GLN A 378 -6.91 -20.16 2.08
C GLN A 378 -6.57 -20.23 3.57
N ARG A 379 -7.15 -19.35 4.40
CA ARG A 379 -6.97 -19.41 5.86
C ARG A 379 -7.68 -20.62 6.47
N PHE A 380 -8.61 -21.27 5.77
CA PHE A 380 -9.43 -22.37 6.29
C PHE A 380 -9.07 -23.74 5.72
N ASP A 381 -7.93 -23.87 5.07
CA ASP A 381 -7.48 -25.14 4.49
C ASP A 381 -7.34 -26.26 5.54
N THR A 382 -7.72 -27.47 5.15
CA THR A 382 -7.58 -28.65 5.98
C THR A 382 -6.11 -28.97 6.26
N SER A 383 -5.70 -28.99 7.53
CA SER A 383 -4.31 -29.28 7.92
C SER A 383 -3.94 -30.77 7.84
N CYS A 384 -4.92 -31.66 7.76
CA CYS A 384 -4.67 -33.09 7.60
C CYS A 384 -4.27 -33.43 6.16
N PRO A 385 -3.30 -34.35 5.94
CA PRO A 385 -3.06 -34.88 4.60
C PRO A 385 -4.28 -35.63 4.07
N THR A 386 -4.53 -35.55 2.76
CA THR A 386 -5.63 -36.26 2.10
C THR A 386 -5.58 -37.76 2.41
N PRO A 387 -6.66 -38.35 2.96
CA PRO A 387 -6.71 -39.78 3.26
C PRO A 387 -6.61 -40.66 2.00
N PRO A 388 -6.14 -41.92 2.14
CA PRO A 388 -6.18 -42.87 1.04
C PRO A 388 -7.61 -43.07 0.51
N GLY A 389 -7.84 -42.76 -0.77
CA GLY A 389 -9.17 -42.80 -1.40
C GLY A 389 -9.93 -41.47 -1.38
N GLY A 390 -9.29 -40.39 -0.93
CA GLY A 390 -9.85 -39.05 -0.88
C GLY A 390 -10.77 -38.81 0.32
N TRP A 391 -11.09 -37.54 0.56
CA TRP A 391 -12.08 -37.12 1.53
C TRP A 391 -13.46 -37.66 1.14
N ALA A 392 -14.02 -38.49 2.02
CA ALA A 392 -15.23 -39.25 1.77
C ALA A 392 -16.25 -39.08 2.89
N ILE A 393 -17.53 -39.18 2.52
CA ILE A 393 -18.59 -39.49 3.47
C ILE A 393 -18.48 -40.97 3.83
N VAL A 394 -18.23 -41.26 5.11
CA VAL A 394 -18.03 -42.60 5.66
C VAL A 394 -19.37 -43.24 6.06
N ASP A 395 -20.28 -42.46 6.66
CA ASP A 395 -21.64 -42.89 7.00
C ASP A 395 -22.66 -41.77 6.72
N GLY A 396 -23.35 -41.87 5.58
CA GLY A 396 -24.36 -40.88 5.18
C GLY A 396 -25.60 -40.83 6.09
N ALA A 397 -25.77 -41.77 7.03
CA ALA A 397 -26.82 -41.66 8.05
C ALA A 397 -26.47 -40.66 9.15
N LEU A 398 -25.18 -40.31 9.30
CA LEU A 398 -24.64 -39.45 10.35
C LEU A 398 -24.10 -38.11 9.80
N THR A 399 -24.65 -37.60 8.70
CA THR A 399 -24.22 -36.34 8.06
C THR A 399 -25.24 -35.21 8.19
N HIS A 400 -26.24 -35.34 9.06
CA HIS A 400 -27.25 -34.29 9.25
C HIS A 400 -26.72 -33.20 10.19
N ALA A 401 -27.33 -32.02 10.15
CA ALA A 401 -26.98 -30.91 11.04
C ALA A 401 -26.97 -31.33 12.53
N ALA A 402 -27.93 -32.15 12.96
CA ALA A 402 -27.98 -32.66 14.33
C ALA A 402 -26.81 -33.60 14.67
N ASP A 403 -26.25 -34.31 13.69
CA ASP A 403 -25.09 -35.18 13.89
C ASP A 403 -23.82 -34.34 14.05
N PHE A 404 -23.68 -33.30 13.22
CA PHE A 404 -22.64 -32.27 13.35
C PHE A 404 -22.71 -31.57 14.70
N ASP A 405 -23.89 -31.08 15.12
CA ASP A 405 -24.07 -30.39 16.40
C ASP A 405 -23.64 -31.26 17.59
N ARG A 406 -23.87 -32.59 17.54
CA ARG A 406 -23.40 -33.51 18.58
C ARG A 406 -21.89 -33.69 18.58
N ALA A 407 -21.28 -33.81 17.40
CA ALA A 407 -19.82 -33.92 17.29
C ALA A 407 -19.14 -32.63 17.77
N TYR A 408 -19.69 -31.47 17.40
CA TYR A 408 -19.21 -30.17 17.86
C TYR A 408 -19.40 -29.99 19.38
N ALA A 409 -20.57 -30.35 19.93
CA ALA A 409 -20.81 -30.31 21.37
C ALA A 409 -19.92 -31.27 22.16
N TYR A 410 -19.55 -32.42 21.58
CA TYR A 410 -18.52 -33.29 22.15
C TYR A 410 -17.18 -32.56 22.18
N ALA A 411 -16.71 -32.04 21.05
CA ALA A 411 -15.42 -31.35 20.96
C ALA A 411 -15.28 -30.25 22.02
N LEU A 412 -16.26 -29.35 22.12
CA LEU A 412 -16.28 -28.24 23.11
C LEU A 412 -16.25 -28.70 24.57
N ALA A 413 -16.72 -29.91 24.87
CA ALA A 413 -16.79 -30.44 26.24
C ALA A 413 -15.51 -31.16 26.66
N GLU A 414 -14.64 -31.52 25.72
CA GLU A 414 -13.46 -32.33 25.99
C GLU A 414 -12.28 -31.46 26.47
N PRO A 415 -11.52 -31.94 27.47
CA PRO A 415 -10.27 -31.31 27.86
C PRO A 415 -9.29 -31.25 26.69
N GLY A 416 -8.68 -30.09 26.47
CA GLY A 416 -7.68 -29.92 25.44
C GLY A 416 -8.22 -29.58 24.06
N TYR A 417 -9.53 -29.36 23.89
CA TYR A 417 -10.08 -28.73 22.69
C TYR A 417 -9.41 -27.37 22.42
N VAL A 418 -9.20 -27.08 21.14
CA VAL A 418 -8.46 -25.90 20.66
C VAL A 418 -9.34 -25.02 19.80
N ASP A 419 -9.88 -25.56 18.72
CA ASP A 419 -10.81 -24.90 17.81
C ASP A 419 -11.35 -25.90 16.78
N SER A 420 -12.28 -25.42 15.94
CA SER A 420 -12.78 -26.14 14.79
C SER A 420 -13.24 -25.18 13.69
N TRP A 421 -13.09 -25.60 12.44
CA TRP A 421 -13.50 -24.84 11.27
C TRP A 421 -13.97 -25.77 10.14
N LEU A 422 -14.59 -25.17 9.12
CA LEU A 422 -15.05 -25.89 7.94
C LEU A 422 -14.19 -25.48 6.74
N ASP A 423 -13.62 -26.46 6.07
CA ASP A 423 -12.98 -26.28 4.77
C ASP A 423 -14.03 -26.60 3.68
N GLN A 424 -14.40 -25.60 2.88
CA GLN A 424 -15.39 -25.73 1.80
C GLN A 424 -14.75 -25.79 0.41
N ASP A 425 -13.43 -25.62 0.32
CA ASP A 425 -12.68 -25.48 -0.93
C ASP A 425 -11.85 -26.73 -1.25
N VAL A 426 -12.40 -27.89 -0.88
CA VAL A 426 -11.76 -29.20 -1.09
C VAL A 426 -11.52 -29.44 -2.58
N PRO A 427 -10.25 -29.55 -3.05
CA PRO A 427 -9.94 -29.75 -4.47
C PRO A 427 -10.60 -31.02 -5.02
N PRO A 428 -11.14 -31.03 -6.26
CA PRO A 428 -11.81 -32.20 -6.83
C PRO A 428 -10.97 -33.49 -6.81
N GLU A 429 -9.65 -33.36 -6.94
CA GLU A 429 -8.67 -34.45 -6.87
C GLU A 429 -8.53 -35.06 -5.47
N ASP A 430 -8.81 -34.30 -4.42
CA ASP A 430 -8.77 -34.75 -3.03
C ASP A 430 -10.09 -35.36 -2.58
N ARG A 431 -11.16 -35.25 -3.38
CA ARG A 431 -12.48 -35.85 -3.07
C ARG A 431 -12.51 -37.33 -3.44
N SER A 432 -13.25 -38.11 -2.64
CA SER A 432 -13.51 -39.51 -2.96
C SER A 432 -14.32 -39.68 -4.25
N ALA A 433 -13.88 -40.58 -5.12
CA ALA A 433 -14.57 -40.89 -6.37
C ALA A 433 -15.95 -41.58 -6.19
N THR A 434 -16.26 -42.07 -4.98
CA THR A 434 -17.46 -42.90 -4.74
C THR A 434 -18.44 -42.29 -3.75
N ALA A 435 -17.95 -41.50 -2.79
CA ALA A 435 -18.77 -40.80 -1.81
C ALA A 435 -18.10 -39.47 -1.46
N PRO A 436 -18.02 -38.52 -2.42
CA PRO A 436 -17.25 -37.29 -2.25
C PRO A 436 -17.79 -36.45 -1.08
N ALA A 437 -16.88 -35.90 -0.29
CA ALA A 437 -17.18 -34.81 0.64
C ALA A 437 -16.90 -33.46 -0.04
N GLU A 438 -17.82 -32.51 0.11
CA GLU A 438 -17.66 -31.13 -0.36
C GLU A 438 -17.19 -30.20 0.76
N VAL A 439 -17.24 -30.68 2.02
CA VAL A 439 -16.80 -29.96 3.20
C VAL A 439 -16.01 -30.92 4.08
N VAL A 440 -14.88 -30.45 4.61
CA VAL A 440 -14.14 -31.16 5.68
C VAL A 440 -14.33 -30.41 6.99
N VAL A 441 -14.75 -31.14 8.02
CA VAL A 441 -14.80 -30.63 9.39
C VAL A 441 -13.42 -30.77 10.00
N ASN A 442 -12.78 -29.67 10.37
CA ASN A 442 -11.50 -29.66 11.04
C ASN A 442 -11.70 -29.45 12.54
N VAL A 443 -11.07 -30.27 13.37
CA VAL A 443 -11.14 -30.16 14.84
C VAL A 443 -9.75 -30.36 15.42
N ARG A 444 -9.28 -29.44 16.26
CA ARG A 444 -7.98 -29.55 16.91
C ARG A 444 -8.07 -29.82 18.40
N PHE A 445 -7.15 -30.66 18.86
CA PHE A 445 -6.96 -30.97 20.27
C PHE A 445 -5.48 -30.93 20.65
N THR A 446 -5.23 -30.64 21.92
CA THR A 446 -4.00 -30.99 22.62
C THR A 446 -4.12 -32.42 23.17
N GLY A 447 -3.03 -33.19 23.17
CA GLY A 447 -3.01 -34.52 23.80
C GLY A 447 -3.50 -35.68 22.93
N ASP A 448 -4.46 -36.48 23.44
CA ASP A 448 -4.81 -37.80 22.87
C ASP A 448 -5.76 -37.73 21.67
N LEU A 449 -5.20 -37.42 20.49
CA LEU A 449 -5.94 -37.32 19.24
C LEU A 449 -6.69 -38.59 18.85
N ALA A 450 -6.13 -39.77 19.13
CA ALA A 450 -6.71 -41.03 18.68
C ALA A 450 -8.05 -41.31 19.37
N THR A 451 -8.16 -40.97 20.65
CA THR A 451 -9.41 -41.09 21.40
C THR A 451 -10.46 -40.10 20.89
N HIS A 452 -10.08 -38.84 20.67
CA HIS A 452 -10.99 -37.82 20.13
C HIS A 452 -11.46 -38.13 18.72
N GLU A 453 -10.56 -38.57 17.83
CA GLU A 453 -10.91 -38.97 16.47
C GLU A 453 -11.90 -40.14 16.47
N ALA A 454 -11.67 -41.17 17.29
CA ALA A 454 -12.58 -42.30 17.40
C ALA A 454 -13.98 -41.88 17.89
N ALA A 455 -14.04 -40.97 18.88
CA ALA A 455 -15.30 -40.45 19.40
C ALA A 455 -16.04 -39.61 18.35
N LEU A 456 -15.35 -38.67 17.70
CA LEU A 456 -15.93 -37.80 16.67
C LEU A 456 -16.43 -38.60 15.46
N ARG A 457 -15.67 -39.59 14.98
CA ARG A 457 -16.09 -40.50 13.89
C ARG A 457 -17.30 -41.36 14.26
N SER A 458 -17.59 -41.56 15.55
CA SER A 458 -18.80 -42.26 15.99
C SER A 458 -20.05 -41.36 15.99
N LEU A 459 -19.85 -40.04 16.01
CA LEU A 459 -20.91 -39.04 16.10
C LEU A 459 -21.26 -38.43 14.74
N TYR A 460 -20.27 -38.32 13.85
CA TYR A 460 -20.37 -37.69 12.54
C TYR A 460 -19.77 -38.58 11.45
N GLY A 461 -20.53 -38.82 10.39
CA GLY A 461 -20.16 -39.71 9.29
C GLY A 461 -19.59 -39.00 8.06
N GLY A 462 -19.44 -37.67 8.08
CA GLY A 462 -18.80 -36.90 7.00
C GLY A 462 -17.28 -36.90 7.08
N ALA A 463 -16.63 -36.15 6.19
CA ALA A 463 -15.19 -35.96 6.22
C ALA A 463 -14.79 -35.14 7.46
N ILE A 464 -13.88 -35.68 8.26
CA ILE A 464 -13.39 -35.04 9.49
C ILE A 464 -11.87 -35.19 9.59
N CYS A 465 -11.20 -34.07 9.83
CA CYS A 465 -9.79 -33.97 10.17
C CYS A 465 -9.68 -33.72 11.67
N VAL A 466 -8.89 -34.54 12.36
CA VAL A 466 -8.51 -34.31 13.77
C VAL A 466 -7.01 -34.11 13.83
N SER A 467 -6.57 -32.90 14.17
CA SER A 467 -5.17 -32.49 14.13
C SER A 467 -4.66 -32.02 15.51
N PRO A 468 -3.34 -32.10 15.76
CA PRO A 468 -2.76 -31.57 16.99
C PRO A 468 -2.70 -30.04 16.98
N ALA A 469 -2.73 -29.45 18.16
CA ALA A 469 -2.18 -28.12 18.42
C ALA A 469 -1.29 -28.13 19.65
N GLU A 470 -0.50 -27.07 19.84
CA GLU A 470 0.36 -26.93 21.01
C GLU A 470 -0.40 -26.44 22.25
N ARG A 471 -1.33 -25.50 22.07
CA ARG A 471 -2.05 -24.84 23.17
C ARG A 471 -3.55 -24.98 23.02
N SER A 472 -4.22 -25.21 24.16
CA SER A 472 -5.69 -25.30 24.21
C SER A 472 -6.36 -23.95 24.02
N GLU A 473 -7.65 -23.94 23.66
CA GLU A 473 -8.44 -22.72 23.51
C GLU A 473 -8.43 -21.89 24.81
N GLN A 474 -8.69 -22.55 25.94
CA GLN A 474 -8.72 -21.93 27.26
C GLN A 474 -7.38 -21.30 27.65
N GLU A 475 -6.27 -21.92 27.24
CA GLU A 475 -4.94 -21.35 27.46
C GLU A 475 -4.73 -20.10 26.61
N MET A 476 -5.10 -20.14 25.32
CA MET A 476 -4.98 -19.00 24.42
C MET A 476 -5.89 -17.85 24.82
N GLU A 477 -7.13 -18.12 25.24
CA GLU A 477 -8.05 -17.10 25.75
C GLU A 477 -7.52 -16.45 27.03
N ALA A 478 -6.92 -17.25 27.93
CA ALA A 478 -6.31 -16.71 29.14
C ALA A 478 -5.11 -15.80 28.83
N ILE A 479 -4.24 -16.22 27.91
CA ILE A 479 -3.10 -15.43 27.42
C ILE A 479 -3.59 -14.14 26.77
N ALA A 480 -4.55 -14.22 25.84
CA ALA A 480 -5.08 -13.06 25.14
C ALA A 480 -5.75 -12.06 26.09
N ALA A 481 -6.53 -12.54 27.06
CA ALA A 481 -7.16 -11.70 28.07
C ALA A 481 -6.16 -11.01 29.00
N GLU A 482 -5.10 -11.71 29.41
CA GLU A 482 -4.01 -11.15 30.23
C GLU A 482 -3.28 -10.04 29.47
N ILE A 483 -2.81 -10.33 28.26
CA ILE A 483 -2.11 -9.36 27.41
C ILE A 483 -3.00 -8.15 27.12
N ALA A 484 -4.27 -8.38 26.77
CA ALA A 484 -5.19 -7.29 26.48
C ALA A 484 -5.40 -6.37 27.69
N ALA A 485 -5.48 -6.92 28.90
CA ALA A 485 -5.64 -6.14 30.12
C ALA A 485 -4.37 -5.34 30.47
N ASP A 486 -3.20 -5.95 30.33
CA ASP A 486 -1.92 -5.34 30.70
C ASP A 486 -1.47 -4.25 29.72
N HIS A 487 -1.83 -4.40 28.44
CA HIS A 487 -1.41 -3.50 27.36
C HIS A 487 -2.52 -2.58 26.86
N GLY A 488 -3.70 -2.62 27.47
CA GLY A 488 -4.82 -1.75 27.11
C GLY A 488 -5.33 -1.98 25.69
N ALA A 489 -5.38 -3.24 25.25
CA ALA A 489 -5.87 -3.58 23.91
C ALA A 489 -7.33 -3.13 23.72
N LEU A 490 -7.61 -2.61 22.53
CA LEU A 490 -8.94 -2.13 22.14
C LEU A 490 -9.88 -3.27 21.81
N ALA A 491 -9.31 -4.31 21.20
CA ALA A 491 -9.97 -5.55 20.83
C ALA A 491 -8.98 -6.69 20.96
N TRP A 492 -9.50 -7.90 21.18
CA TRP A 492 -8.70 -9.11 21.15
C TRP A 492 -9.59 -10.31 20.84
N THR A 493 -9.00 -11.34 20.25
CA THR A 493 -9.64 -12.64 20.04
C THR A 493 -8.57 -13.71 19.93
N VAL A 494 -8.96 -14.98 20.05
CA VAL A 494 -8.13 -16.09 19.58
C VAL A 494 -8.48 -16.34 18.11
N GLU A 495 -7.47 -16.40 17.24
CA GLU A 495 -7.63 -16.62 15.82
C GLU A 495 -7.61 -18.12 15.49
N SER A 496 -8.64 -18.56 14.77
CA SER A 496 -8.75 -19.91 14.20
C SER A 496 -8.62 -19.83 12.67
N PRO A 497 -7.81 -20.69 12.03
CA PRO A 497 -7.05 -21.81 12.59
C PRO A 497 -5.61 -21.47 13.00
N ALA A 498 -5.24 -20.19 13.13
CA ALA A 498 -3.87 -19.80 13.48
C ALA A 498 -3.41 -20.32 14.87
N ASN A 499 -4.33 -20.60 15.81
CA ASN A 499 -4.00 -20.88 17.23
C ASN A 499 -3.13 -19.77 17.84
N ALA A 500 -3.41 -18.52 17.45
CA ALA A 500 -2.72 -17.32 17.87
C ALA A 500 -3.67 -16.37 18.59
N ALA A 501 -3.19 -15.62 19.56
CA ALA A 501 -3.92 -14.52 20.17
C ALA A 501 -3.74 -13.27 19.29
N TRP A 502 -4.82 -12.73 18.76
CA TRP A 502 -4.80 -11.43 18.12
C TRP A 502 -5.20 -10.35 19.11
N ILE A 503 -4.44 -9.26 19.16
CA ILE A 503 -4.76 -8.06 19.92
C ILE A 503 -4.65 -6.85 19.01
N GLN A 504 -5.54 -5.87 19.23
CA GLN A 504 -5.48 -4.58 18.56
C GLN A 504 -5.10 -3.49 19.56
N VAL A 505 -4.08 -2.71 19.21
CA VAL A 505 -3.57 -1.58 20.01
C VAL A 505 -3.58 -0.30 19.17
N ILE A 506 -3.43 0.85 19.83
CA ILE A 506 -3.31 2.12 19.10
C ILE A 506 -1.98 2.18 18.36
N VAL A 507 -0.86 1.97 19.08
CA VAL A 507 0.50 1.97 18.55
C VAL A 507 1.20 0.72 19.03
N ASP A 508 1.97 0.09 18.15
CA ASP A 508 2.96 -0.91 18.52
C ASP A 508 4.31 -0.22 18.77
N ASP A 509 4.71 -0.12 20.04
CA ASP A 509 5.98 0.46 20.49
C ASP A 509 7.06 -0.61 20.73
N GLY A 510 7.08 -1.66 19.89
CA GLY A 510 7.89 -2.86 20.06
C GLY A 510 7.22 -3.91 20.96
N LEU A 511 5.90 -3.81 21.13
CA LEU A 511 5.08 -4.78 21.84
C LEU A 511 5.12 -6.15 21.15
N GLN A 512 5.03 -6.21 19.82
CA GLN A 512 5.11 -7.48 19.08
C GLN A 512 6.40 -8.25 19.43
N GLU A 513 7.56 -7.60 19.33
CA GLU A 513 8.86 -8.22 19.62
C GLU A 513 8.94 -8.75 21.06
N ARG A 514 8.48 -7.95 22.04
CA ARG A 514 8.47 -8.37 23.45
C ARG A 514 7.55 -9.57 23.68
N LEU A 515 6.41 -9.62 23.01
CA LEU A 515 5.47 -10.74 23.12
C LEU A 515 6.00 -12.00 22.42
N ASP A 516 6.69 -11.86 21.28
CA ASP A 516 7.36 -12.98 20.62
C ASP A 516 8.51 -13.55 21.46
N GLU A 517 9.28 -12.70 22.14
CA GLU A 517 10.30 -13.15 23.10
C GLU A 517 9.71 -13.90 24.30
N GLN A 518 8.54 -13.45 24.78
CA GLN A 518 7.90 -14.01 25.96
C GLN A 518 7.13 -15.31 25.68
N TYR A 519 6.35 -15.36 24.60
CA TYR A 519 5.41 -16.44 24.30
C TYR A 519 5.90 -17.36 23.16
N GLY A 520 6.87 -16.91 22.37
CA GLY A 520 7.34 -17.54 21.15
C GLY A 520 6.74 -16.86 19.90
N PRO A 521 7.48 -16.87 18.78
CA PRO A 521 7.06 -16.20 17.55
C PRO A 521 5.73 -16.77 17.04
N GLY A 522 4.80 -15.87 16.67
CA GLY A 522 3.52 -16.22 16.06
C GLY A 522 2.44 -16.71 17.04
N VAL A 523 2.72 -16.71 18.35
CA VAL A 523 1.70 -17.02 19.38
C VAL A 523 0.78 -15.83 19.63
N VAL A 524 1.32 -14.61 19.50
CA VAL A 524 0.55 -13.37 19.63
C VAL A 524 0.78 -12.52 18.40
N ARG A 525 -0.30 -12.04 17.79
CA ARG A 525 -0.30 -11.09 16.69
C ARG A 525 -0.81 -9.74 17.19
N VAL A 526 0.05 -8.74 17.18
CA VAL A 526 -0.29 -7.36 17.49
C VAL A 526 -0.66 -6.66 16.19
N GLU A 527 -1.82 -6.02 16.20
CA GLU A 527 -2.26 -5.12 15.14
C GLU A 527 -2.31 -3.71 15.69
N ALA A 528 -1.49 -2.82 15.13
CA ALA A 528 -1.49 -1.41 15.47
C ALA A 528 -2.45 -0.65 14.53
N LEU A 529 -3.28 0.21 15.10
CA LEU A 529 -4.12 1.11 14.29
C LEU A 529 -3.32 2.29 13.71
N LEU A 530 -2.24 2.68 14.38
CA LEU A 530 -1.31 3.72 13.98
C LEU A 530 0.06 3.09 13.72
N GLU A 531 0.50 3.17 12.48
CA GLU A 531 1.80 2.70 12.03
C GLU A 531 2.77 3.88 11.96
N PRO A 532 4.07 3.70 12.27
CA PRO A 532 5.07 4.71 11.99
C PRO A 532 5.00 5.12 10.51
N ALA A 533 4.89 6.42 10.25
CA ALA A 533 4.91 6.95 8.90
C ALA A 533 6.37 7.06 8.44
N ASP A 534 6.67 6.42 7.31
CA ASP A 534 7.98 6.49 6.64
C ASP A 534 8.41 7.93 6.28
#